data_AF-A0A972F0Q9-F1
#
_entry.id   AF-A0A972F0Q9-F1
#
_cell.length_a   1.000
_cell.length_b   1.000
_cell.length_c   1.000
_cell.angle_alpha   90.00
_cell.angle_beta   90.00
_cell.angle_gamma   90.00
#
_symmetry.space_group_name_H-M   'P 1'
#
loop_
_entity.id
_entity.type
_entity.pdbx_description
1 polymer ?
#
loop_
_entity_poly.entity_id
_entity_poly.type
_entity_poly.pdbx_seq_one_letter_code
_entity_poly.pdbx_strand_id
1 'polypeptide(L)' 'MNTAKDEVRELLSKLPEDCSLEDIQYHLYVIEKIQHGLQVAEEQGTY' A
#
# COMPACT_ATOMS: atom_id res chain seq x y z
N MET A 1 -9.00 7.49 10.48
CA MET A 1 -8.96 6.16 9.85
C MET A 1 -9.37 6.35 8.41
N ASN A 2 -8.40 6.29 7.49
CA ASN A 2 -8.75 6.10 6.09
C ASN A 2 -9.22 4.65 5.93
N THR A 3 -10.24 4.41 5.11
CA THR A 3 -10.60 3.05 4.75
C THR A 3 -9.60 2.52 3.71
N ALA A 4 -9.50 1.20 3.56
CA ALA A 4 -8.72 0.61 2.46
C ALA A 4 -9.12 1.19 1.09
N LYS A 5 -10.40 1.55 0.91
CA LYS A 5 -10.88 2.18 -0.31
C LYS A 5 -10.32 3.60 -0.51
N ASP A 6 -10.14 4.36 0.56
CA ASP A 6 -9.59 5.72 0.48
C ASP A 6 -8.10 5.70 0.16
N GLU A 7 -7.35 4.75 0.72
CA GLU A 7 -5.93 4.53 0.38
C GLU A 7 -5.76 4.15 -1.09
N VAL A 8 -6.61 3.27 -1.62
CA VAL A 8 -6.60 2.93 -3.05
C VAL A 8 -6.93 4.15 -3.91
N ARG A 9 -7.91 4.98 -3.53
CA ARG A 9 -8.21 6.23 -4.28
C ARG A 9 -7.03 7.19 -4.27
N GLU A 10 -6.36 7.36 -3.14
CA GLU A 10 -5.18 8.21 -3.04
C GLU A 10 -4.04 7.69 -3.90
N LEU A 11 -3.79 6.37 -3.91
CA LEU A 11 -2.83 5.75 -4.82
C LEU A 11 -3.18 6.06 -6.29
N LEU A 12 -4.43 5.81 -6.70
CA LEU A 12 -4.86 6.07 -8.07
C LEU A 12 -4.68 7.53 -8.49
N SER A 13 -4.88 8.48 -7.58
CA SER A 13 -4.67 9.91 -7.86
C SER A 13 -3.22 10.31 -8.15
N LYS A 14 -2.26 9.43 -7.81
CA LYS A 14 -0.81 9.65 -8.01
C LYS A 14 -0.26 8.89 -9.21
N LEU A 15 -1.04 7.98 -9.80
CA LEU A 15 -0.59 7.18 -10.94
C LEU A 15 -0.81 7.93 -12.26
N PRO A 16 0.03 7.70 -13.28
CA PRO A 16 -0.21 8.17 -14.63
C PRO A 16 -1.52 7.62 -15.22
N GLU A 17 -2.17 8.39 -16.08
CA GLU A 17 -3.40 7.95 -16.78
C GLU A 17 -3.18 6.75 -17.72
N ASP A 18 -1.94 6.54 -18.19
CA ASP A 18 -1.53 5.43 -19.05
C ASP A 18 -1.00 4.22 -18.26
N CYS A 19 -1.11 4.22 -16.93
CA CYS A 19 -0.71 3.09 -16.11
C CYS A 19 -1.52 1.82 -16.46
N SER A 20 -0.83 0.69 -16.47
CA SER A 20 -1.44 -0.61 -16.69
C SER A 20 -2.10 -1.14 -15.42
N LEU A 21 -2.93 -2.16 -15.57
CA LEU A 21 -3.47 -2.87 -14.41
C LEU A 21 -2.35 -3.54 -13.61
N GLU A 22 -1.29 -4.04 -14.27
CA GLU A 22 -0.11 -4.59 -13.61
C GLU A 22 0.62 -3.55 -12.74
N ASP A 23 0.72 -2.30 -13.19
CA ASP A 23 1.35 -1.23 -12.40
C ASP A 23 0.57 -0.96 -11.10
N ILE A 24 -0.76 -0.84 -11.21
CA ILE A 24 -1.65 -0.66 -10.05
C ILE A 24 -1.48 -1.83 -9.07
N GLN A 25 -1.49 -3.06 -9.57
CA GLN A 25 -1.32 -4.26 -8.75
C GLN A 25 0.05 -4.30 -8.06
N TYR A 26 1.12 -3.93 -8.77
CA TYR A 26 2.46 -3.86 -8.21
C TYR A 26 2.55 -2.85 -7.06
N HIS A 27 2.00 -1.65 -7.25
CA HIS A 27 1.99 -0.63 -6.20
C HIS A 27 1.22 -1.08 -4.95
N LEU A 28 0.06 -1.71 -5.12
CA LEU A 28 -0.72 -2.26 -4.01
C LEU A 28 0.08 -3.33 -3.25
N TYR A 29 0.72 -4.25 -3.97
CA TYR A 29 1.55 -5.29 -3.37
C TYR A 29 2.70 -4.72 -2.52
N VAL A 30 3.40 -3.69 -3.02
CA VAL A 30 4.51 -3.05 -2.30
C VAL A 30 4.00 -2.37 -1.02
N ILE A 31 2.88 -1.65 -1.10
CA ILE A 31 2.26 -1.00 0.07
C ILE A 31 1.92 -2.04 1.14
N GLU A 32 1.25 -3.13 0.76
CA GLU A 32 0.88 -4.22 1.68
C GLU A 32 2.12 -4.85 2.33
N LYS A 33 3.18 -5.09 1.55
CA LYS A 33 4.45 -5.63 2.08
C LYS A 33 5.10 -4.72 3.11
N ILE A 34 5.08 -3.40 2.88
CA ILE A 34 5.61 -2.42 3.83
C ILE A 34 4.78 -2.39 5.11
N GLN A 35 3.45 -2.30 4.98
CA GLN A 35 2.53 -2.30 6.13
C GLN A 35 2.70 -3.55 6.98
N HIS A 36 2.78 -4.72 6.34
CA HIS A 36 3.04 -5.99 7.03
C HIS A 36 4.41 -5.99 7.71
N GLY A 37 5.45 -5.48 7.05
CA GLY A 37 6.79 -5.35 7.64
C GLY A 37 6.81 -4.45 8.88
N LEU A 38 6.09 -3.32 8.84
CA LEU A 38 5.94 -2.41 9.98
C LEU A 38 5.21 -3.06 11.14
N GLN A 39 4.10 -3.75 10.88
CA GLN A 39 3.35 -4.47 11.92
C GLN A 39 4.23 -5.52 12.60
N VAL A 40 4.97 -6.32 11.83
CA VAL A 40 5.89 -7.33 12.37
C VAL A 40 7.00 -6.67 13.21
N ALA A 41 7.55 -5.53 12.77
CA ALA A 41 8.57 -4.80 13.51
C ALA A 41 8.04 -4.21 14.83
N GLU A 42 6.82 -3.69 14.84
CA GLU A 42 6.15 -3.20 16.06
C GLU A 42 5.91 -4.34 17.06
N GLU A 43 5.44 -5.50 16.57
CA GLU A 43 5.19 -6.69 17.40
C GLU A 43 6.49 -7.32 17.95
N GLN A 44 7.61 -7.22 17.22
CA GLN A 44 8.89 -7.81 17.62
C GLN A 44 9.81 -6.83 18.38
N GLY A 45 9.61 -5.51 18.25
CA GLY A 45 10.40 -4.48 18.91
C GLY A 45 10.04 -4.23 20.38
N THR A 46 9.01 -4.89 20.91
CA THR A 46 8.63 -4.84 22.33
C THR A 46 9.28 -5.98 23.12
N TYR A 47 10.59 -5.91 23.35
CA TYR A 47 11.32 -6.67 24.38
C TYR A 47 12.45 -5.83 24.97
#